data_AF-A0A7C2ZMH9-F1
#
_entry.id   AF-A0A7C2ZMH9-F1
#
_cell.length_a   1.000
_cell.length_b   1.000
_cell.length_c   1.000
_cell.angle_alpha   90.00
_cell.angle_beta   90.00
_cell.angle_gamma   90.00
#
_symmetry.space_group_name_H-M   'P 1'
#
loop_
_entity.id
_entity.type
_entity.pdbx_description
1 polymer ?
#
loop_
_entity_poly.entity_id
_entity_poly.type
_entity_poly.pdbx_seq_one_letter_code
_entity_poly.pdbx_strand_id
1 'polypeptide(L)'
;MKESARLVKPMYDVAINTPEELIEFYTKLEDVDELHIATAAAEYISKLMKVNVKVYSASDPNAPNLGGKKNLALPLRPGIYVE
;
A
#
# COMPACT_ATOMS: atom_id res chain seq x y z
N MET A 1 -12.88 0.88 22.69
CA MET A 1 -11.57 0.63 23.34
C MET A 1 -10.83 -0.59 22.80
N LYS A 2 -11.45 -1.78 22.69
CA LYS A 2 -10.74 -2.99 22.18
C LYS A 2 -10.24 -2.86 20.73
N GLU A 3 -10.93 -2.09 19.91
CA GLU A 3 -10.62 -1.94 18.48
C GLU A 3 -9.39 -1.05 18.24
N SER A 4 -9.26 0.04 18.98
CA SER A 4 -8.10 0.94 18.94
C SER A 4 -6.81 0.22 19.36
N ALA A 5 -6.87 -0.63 20.40
CA ALA A 5 -5.71 -1.38 20.89
C ALA A 5 -5.15 -2.37 19.85
N ARG A 6 -5.99 -2.89 18.94
CA ARG A 6 -5.57 -3.84 17.90
C ARG A 6 -4.74 -3.17 16.79
N LEU A 7 -4.98 -1.89 16.53
CA LEU A 7 -4.30 -1.13 15.48
C LEU A 7 -3.02 -0.42 15.97
N VAL A 8 -2.88 -0.22 17.28
CA VAL A 8 -1.72 0.47 17.90
C VAL A 8 -0.40 -0.24 17.61
N LYS A 9 -0.34 -1.57 17.77
CA LYS A 9 0.91 -2.31 17.56
C LYS A 9 1.35 -2.30 16.09
N PRO A 10 0.49 -2.62 15.10
CA PRO A 10 0.83 -2.46 13.69
C PRO A 10 1.26 -1.04 13.32
N MET A 11 0.57 0.01 13.81
CA MET A 11 0.97 1.40 13.57
C MET A 11 2.37 1.70 14.13
N TYR A 12 2.65 1.25 15.35
CA TYR A 12 3.95 1.44 16.00
C TYR A 12 5.07 0.72 15.23
N ASP A 13 4.83 -0.53 14.84
CA ASP A 13 5.79 -1.34 14.08
C ASP A 13 6.08 -0.70 12.70
N VAL A 14 5.08 -0.06 12.10
CA VAL A 14 5.25 0.69 10.84
C VAL A 14 6.08 1.95 11.07
N ALA A 15 5.75 2.74 12.09
CA ALA A 15 6.44 4.00 12.37
C ALA A 15 7.94 3.79 12.64
N ILE A 16 8.31 2.77 13.44
CA ILE A 16 9.72 2.54 13.82
C ILE A 16 10.57 1.92 12.70
N ASN A 17 9.94 1.22 11.75
CA ASN A 17 10.63 0.59 10.62
C ASN A 17 10.48 1.42 9.33
N THR A 18 10.12 2.70 9.42
CA THR A 18 10.02 3.58 8.27
C THR A 18 11.31 4.40 8.13
N PRO A 19 12.02 4.32 6.99
CA PRO A 19 13.16 5.20 6.70
C PRO A 19 12.82 6.68 6.86
N GLU A 20 13.80 7.46 7.32
CA GLU A 20 13.61 8.89 7.64
C GLU A 20 13.15 9.71 6.43
N GLU A 21 13.63 9.39 5.23
CA GLU A 21 13.22 10.04 3.97
C GLU A 21 11.74 9.80 3.66
N LEU A 22 11.21 8.62 4.01
CA LEU A 22 9.79 8.31 3.85
C LEU A 22 8.96 9.01 4.92
N ILE A 23 9.46 9.15 6.15
CA ILE A 23 8.80 9.96 7.21
C ILE A 23 8.68 11.40 6.76
N GLU A 24 9.74 11.97 6.19
CA GLU A 24 9.74 13.32 5.65
C GLU A 24 8.74 13.46 4.49
N PHE A 25 8.66 12.45 3.63
CA PHE A 25 7.67 12.39 2.56
C PHE A 25 6.22 12.35 3.11
N TYR A 26 5.93 11.46 4.07
CA TYR A 26 4.59 11.34 4.70
C TYR A 26 4.15 12.62 5.43
N THR A 27 5.09 13.35 6.02
CA THR A 27 4.79 14.54 6.85
C THR A 27 4.69 15.83 6.05
N LYS A 28 5.24 15.86 4.83
CA LYS A 28 5.29 17.06 3.98
C LYS A 28 4.34 17.03 2.78
N LEU A 29 3.88 15.85 2.34
CA LEU A 29 2.91 15.75 1.25
C LEU A 29 1.52 15.50 1.83
N GLU A 30 0.69 16.56 1.81
CA GLU A 30 -0.67 16.49 2.34
C GLU A 30 -1.62 15.62 1.49
N ASP A 31 -1.34 15.37 0.20
CA ASP A 31 -2.26 14.64 -0.69
C ASP A 31 -1.54 13.84 -1.80
N VAL A 32 -1.10 12.62 -1.49
CA VAL A 32 -0.60 11.69 -2.52
C VAL A 32 -1.74 10.78 -2.98
N ASP A 33 -2.16 10.91 -4.24
CA ASP A 33 -3.07 9.95 -4.87
C ASP A 33 -2.30 8.69 -5.30
N GLU A 34 -2.03 7.83 -4.32
CA GLU A 34 -1.26 6.59 -4.50
C GLU A 34 -1.87 5.66 -5.54
N LEU A 35 -3.21 5.59 -5.58
CA LEU A 35 -3.92 4.72 -6.49
C LEU A 35 -3.71 5.18 -7.94
N HIS A 36 -3.83 6.50 -8.19
CA HIS A 36 -3.57 7.07 -9.49
C HIS A 36 -2.13 6.81 -9.94
N ILE A 37 -1.15 7.08 -9.07
CA ILE A 37 0.28 6.90 -9.37
C ILE A 37 0.59 5.43 -9.67
N ALA A 38 0.14 4.51 -8.82
CA ALA A 38 0.38 3.08 -9.00
C ALA A 38 -0.28 2.56 -10.30
N THR A 39 -1.49 3.03 -10.60
CA THR A 39 -2.21 2.66 -11.83
C THR A 39 -1.48 3.18 -13.07
N ALA A 40 -1.00 4.43 -13.05
CA ALA A 40 -0.22 5.00 -14.15
C ALA A 40 1.10 4.25 -14.39
N ALA A 41 1.77 3.82 -13.31
CA ALA A 41 3.00 3.04 -13.40
C ALA A 41 2.78 1.59 -13.83
N ALA A 42 1.58 1.03 -13.65
CA ALA A 42 1.28 -0.38 -13.90
C ALA A 42 1.62 -0.80 -15.33
N GLU A 43 1.30 0.02 -16.33
CA GLU A 43 1.61 -0.28 -17.73
C GLU A 43 3.12 -0.36 -17.98
N TYR A 44 3.87 0.59 -17.43
CA TYR A 44 5.33 0.61 -17.53
C TYR A 44 5.95 -0.63 -16.87
N ILE A 45 5.53 -0.95 -15.64
CA ILE A 45 6.01 -2.12 -14.90
C ILE A 45 5.66 -3.41 -15.66
N SER A 46 4.43 -3.52 -16.18
CA SER A 46 3.99 -4.64 -16.98
C SER A 46 4.88 -4.89 -18.19
N LYS A 47 5.22 -3.83 -18.94
CA LYS A 47 6.10 -3.91 -20.11
C LYS A 47 7.53 -4.28 -19.72
N LEU A 48 8.08 -3.64 -18.70
CA LEU A 48 9.45 -3.85 -18.25
C LEU A 48 9.67 -5.28 -17.74
N MET A 49 8.76 -5.75 -16.91
CA MET A 49 8.85 -7.05 -16.22
C MET A 49 8.24 -8.20 -17.01
N LYS A 50 7.54 -7.93 -18.13
CA LYS A 50 6.79 -8.90 -18.93
C LYS A 50 5.74 -9.68 -18.12
N VAL A 51 5.05 -8.99 -17.22
CA VAL A 51 3.98 -9.54 -16.37
C VAL A 51 2.70 -8.72 -16.52
N ASN A 52 1.55 -9.32 -16.18
CA ASN A 52 0.29 -8.58 -16.10
C ASN A 52 0.16 -7.96 -14.70
N VAL A 53 0.15 -6.63 -14.63
CA VAL A 53 -0.01 -5.89 -13.38
C VAL A 53 -1.45 -5.38 -13.29
N LYS A 54 -2.16 -5.75 -12.23
CA LYS A 54 -3.46 -5.19 -11.89
C LYS A 54 -3.36 -4.47 -10.55
N VAL A 55 -3.83 -3.23 -10.51
CA VAL A 55 -3.83 -2.39 -9.31
C VAL A 55 -5.26 -2.29 -8.80
N TYR A 56 -5.44 -2.47 -7.49
CA TYR A 56 -6.73 -2.35 -6.82
C TYR A 56 -6.59 -1.43 -5.61
N SER A 57 -7.66 -0.70 -5.29
CA SER A 57 -7.74 -0.02 -4.00
C SER A 57 -7.97 -1.03 -2.88
N ALA A 58 -7.20 -0.91 -1.79
CA ALA A 58 -7.42 -1.72 -0.60
C ALA A 58 -8.79 -1.44 0.06
N SER A 59 -9.32 -0.23 -0.15
CA SER A 59 -10.62 0.20 0.37
C SER A 59 -11.81 -0.20 -0.52
N ASP A 60 -11.58 -0.65 -1.76
CA ASP A 60 -12.67 -1.12 -2.63
C ASP A 60 -13.21 -2.46 -2.10
N PRO A 61 -14.48 -2.54 -1.67
CA PRO A 61 -15.06 -3.78 -1.14
C PRO A 61 -15.08 -4.93 -2.16
N ASN A 62 -15.11 -4.63 -3.46
CA ASN A 62 -15.17 -5.61 -4.53
C ASN A 62 -13.78 -6.12 -4.97
N ALA A 63 -12.71 -5.44 -4.56
CA ALA A 63 -11.35 -5.85 -4.90
C ALA A 63 -10.99 -7.20 -4.26
N PRO A 64 -10.38 -8.14 -5.01
CA PRO A 64 -10.04 -9.47 -4.52
C PRO A 64 -8.95 -9.40 -3.44
N ASN A 65 -9.06 -10.25 -2.41
CA ASN A 65 -8.04 -10.36 -1.36
C ASN A 65 -7.03 -11.48 -1.67
N LEU A 66 -6.29 -11.33 -2.77
CA LEU A 66 -5.32 -12.33 -3.21
C LEU A 66 -4.23 -12.55 -2.15
N GLY A 67 -4.04 -13.80 -1.74
CA GLY A 67 -3.06 -14.17 -0.70
C GLY A 67 -3.21 -13.44 0.64
N GLY A 68 -4.38 -12.87 0.95
CA GLY A 68 -4.59 -12.07 2.16
C GLY A 68 -3.93 -10.67 2.13
N LYS A 69 -3.33 -10.27 1.00
CA LYS A 69 -2.48 -9.07 0.90
C LYS A 69 -3.25 -7.75 0.99
N LYS A 70 -4.53 -7.73 0.65
CA LYS A 70 -5.39 -6.54 0.79
C LYS A 70 -5.44 -6.06 2.24
N ASN A 71 -5.50 -6.99 3.20
CA ASN A 71 -5.59 -6.68 4.63
C ASN A 71 -4.26 -6.24 5.26
N LEU A 72 -3.16 -6.34 4.51
CA LEU A 72 -1.81 -6.00 4.95
C LEU A 72 -1.29 -4.73 4.27
N ALA A 73 -2.04 -4.19 3.31
CA ALA A 73 -1.68 -2.96 2.63
C ALA A 73 -1.77 -1.77 3.60
N LEU A 74 -0.81 -0.86 3.49
CA LEU A 74 -0.73 0.38 4.25
C LEU A 74 -0.43 1.54 3.29
N PRO A 75 -0.67 2.80 3.69
CA PRO A 75 -0.24 3.96 2.92
C PRO A 75 1.23 3.87 2.52
N LEU A 76 1.51 4.11 1.24
CA LEU A 76 2.79 3.94 0.52
C LEU A 76 3.48 2.56 0.67
N ARG A 77 2.76 1.55 1.17
CA ARG A 77 3.22 0.17 1.31
C ARG A 77 2.14 -0.78 0.77
N PRO A 78 2.04 -0.93 -0.56
CA PRO A 78 1.00 -1.74 -1.17
C PRO A 78 1.17 -3.23 -0.82
N GLY A 79 0.06 -3.92 -0.64
CA GLY A 79 0.06 -5.38 -0.53
C GLY A 79 0.25 -6.01 -1.91
N ILE A 80 1.42 -6.60 -2.17
CA ILE A 80 1.74 -7.23 -3.46
C ILE A 80 1.57 -8.75 -3.37
N TYR A 81 0.87 -9.31 -4.35
CA TYR A 81 0.72 -10.75 -4.56
C TYR A 81 1.28 -11.11 -5.94
N VAL A 82 2.03 -12.20 -6.02
CA VAL A 82 2.62 -12.74 -7.25
C VAL A 82 2.30 -14.23 -7.29
N GLU A 83 1.87 -14.71 -8.45
CA GLU A 83 1.57 -16.12 -8.75
C GLU A 83 2.29 -16.58 -10.03
#